data_AF-A0A5B9YDA5-F1
#
_entry.id   AF-A0A5B9YDA5-F1
#
_cell.length_a   1.000
_cell.length_b   1.000
_cell.length_c   1.000
_cell.angle_alpha   90.00
_cell.angle_beta   90.00
_cell.angle_gamma   90.00
#
_symmetry.space_group_name_H-M   'P 1'
#
loop_
_entity.id
_entity.type
_entity.pdbx_description
1 polymer ?
#
loop_
_entity_poly.entity_id
_entity_poly.type
_entity_poly.pdbx_seq_one_letter_code
_entity_poly.pdbx_strand_id
1 'polypeptide(L)'
;MSYSIYIGKAIISYSNEEGDAYVSVEAEGEVNEEAPNFGYGDISGQGNGRHPGYSQMANFCRETGLYNLFYDKEDGILRHHPGCVPLEKRHLKAVVTAKEKWELDYPECKQKIPYEYTEPENYKDMSWNERETYEKQQGFDWFYARLIWYEFWMKYALEKYEMPVISNT
;
A
#
# COMPACT_ATOMS: atom_id res chain seq x y z
N MET A 1 -8.05 -3.50 13.73
CA MET A 1 -6.69 -3.99 13.43
C MET A 1 -6.35 -3.62 12.01
N SER A 2 -5.11 -3.18 11.78
CA SER A 2 -4.59 -2.71 10.49
C SER A 2 -3.28 -3.43 10.20
N TYR A 3 -2.87 -3.43 8.94
CA TYR A 3 -1.49 -3.77 8.58
C TYR A 3 -0.61 -2.54 8.74
N SER A 4 0.70 -2.76 8.82
CA SER A 4 1.73 -1.77 8.46
C SER A 4 2.56 -2.35 7.32
N ILE A 5 2.24 -1.96 6.08
CA ILE A 5 2.86 -2.46 4.86
C ILE A 5 3.97 -1.51 4.43
N TYR A 6 5.18 -2.03 4.24
CA TYR A 6 6.31 -1.26 3.72
C TYR A 6 6.94 -1.97 2.51
N ILE A 7 7.38 -1.21 1.51
CA ILE A 7 8.07 -1.71 0.32
C ILE A 7 9.41 -1.00 0.16
N GLY A 8 10.52 -1.74 0.19
CA GLY A 8 11.82 -1.10 0.13
C GLY A 8 12.99 -2.04 0.32
N LYS A 9 14.10 -1.48 0.80
CA LYS A 9 15.33 -2.21 1.10
C LYS A 9 15.14 -3.10 2.33
N ALA A 10 15.59 -4.35 2.26
CA ALA A 10 15.62 -5.21 3.44
C ALA A 10 16.58 -4.69 4.51
N ILE A 11 16.10 -4.58 5.75
CA ILE A 11 16.89 -4.39 6.97
C ILE A 11 16.76 -5.64 7.83
N ILE A 12 17.89 -6.13 8.33
CA ILE A 12 17.94 -7.22 9.31
C ILE A 12 18.27 -6.62 10.67
N SER A 13 17.38 -6.83 11.63
CA SER A 13 17.53 -6.35 13.01
C SER A 13 17.79 -7.51 13.94
N TYR A 14 18.69 -7.31 14.91
CA TYR A 14 19.01 -8.27 15.96
C TYR A 14 18.66 -7.63 17.30
N SER A 15 17.77 -8.26 18.07
CA SER A 15 17.56 -7.91 19.47
C SER A 15 18.12 -9.00 20.36
N ASN A 16 18.75 -8.59 21.46
CA ASN A 16 19.23 -9.47 22.52
C ASN A 16 18.93 -8.87 23.90
N GLU A 17 17.78 -8.21 24.01
CA GLU A 17 17.27 -7.73 25.29
C GLU A 17 16.94 -8.94 26.19
N GLU A 18 17.19 -8.80 27.50
CA GLU A 18 17.23 -9.88 28.49
C GLU A 18 16.03 -10.85 28.39
N GLY A 19 16.23 -11.96 27.67
CA GLY A 19 15.27 -13.06 27.58
C GLY A 19 14.63 -13.30 26.21
N ASP A 20 14.66 -12.33 25.29
CA ASP A 20 13.96 -12.41 23.99
C ASP A 20 14.90 -12.07 22.83
N ALA A 21 15.83 -12.99 22.55
CA ALA A 21 16.67 -12.90 21.37
C ALA A 21 15.84 -13.18 20.10
N TYR A 22 15.73 -12.20 19.20
CA TYR A 22 15.05 -12.37 17.92
C TYR A 22 15.79 -11.70 16.76
N VAL A 23 15.55 -12.23 15.56
CA VAL A 23 15.97 -11.63 14.29
C VAL A 23 14.70 -11.25 13.53
N SER A 24 14.59 -9.99 13.11
CA SER A 24 13.52 -9.55 12.21
C SER A 24 14.09 -9.07 10.88
N VAL A 25 13.28 -9.22 9.82
CA VAL A 25 13.57 -8.66 8.50
C VAL A 25 12.41 -7.77 8.11
N GLU A 26 12.68 -6.51 7.79
CA GLU A 26 11.67 -5.51 7.49
C GLU A 26 12.11 -4.65 6.30
N ALA A 27 11.17 -3.97 5.64
CA ALA A 27 11.51 -2.94 4.68
C ALA A 27 11.85 -1.62 5.42
N GLU A 28 12.97 -1.00 5.04
CA GLU A 28 13.35 0.34 5.50
C GLU A 28 12.27 1.37 5.13
N GLY A 29 11.90 2.24 6.08
CA GLY A 29 11.04 3.38 5.79
C GLY A 29 11.76 4.41 4.93
N GLU A 30 11.11 4.85 3.85
CA GLU A 30 11.69 5.77 2.87
C GLU A 30 10.65 6.76 2.32
N VAL A 31 11.13 7.95 1.96
CA VAL A 31 10.36 9.00 1.26
C VAL A 31 11.00 9.23 -0.11
N ASN A 32 10.18 9.39 -1.14
CA ASN A 32 10.64 9.74 -2.49
C ASN A 32 9.77 10.88 -3.05
N GLU A 33 10.39 11.99 -3.46
CA GLU A 33 9.68 13.16 -4.00
C GLU A 33 8.91 12.86 -5.30
N GLU A 34 9.32 11.83 -6.05
CA GLU A 34 8.63 11.36 -7.25
C GLU A 34 7.47 10.40 -6.93
N ALA A 35 7.33 9.95 -5.67
CA ALA A 35 6.24 9.08 -5.27
C ALA A 35 4.90 9.79 -5.40
N PRO A 36 3.84 9.06 -5.79
CA PRO A 36 2.51 9.64 -5.88
C PRO A 36 2.05 10.12 -4.50
N ASN A 37 1.50 11.33 -4.46
CA ASN A 37 0.89 11.93 -3.28
C ASN A 37 -0.57 12.24 -3.61
N PHE A 38 -1.51 11.54 -2.99
CA PHE A 38 -2.93 11.69 -3.29
C PHE A 38 -3.67 12.60 -2.31
N GLY A 39 -2.96 13.60 -1.78
CA GLY A 39 -3.54 14.63 -0.93
C GLY A 39 -4.05 14.08 0.40
N TYR A 40 -5.06 14.75 0.94
CA TYR A 40 -5.63 14.46 2.24
C TYR A 40 -6.26 13.06 2.31
N GLY A 41 -6.05 12.34 3.41
CA GLY A 41 -6.49 10.94 3.53
C GLY A 41 -5.53 9.90 2.94
N ASP A 42 -4.54 10.32 2.13
CA ASP A 42 -3.40 9.47 1.81
C ASP A 42 -2.36 9.53 2.94
N ILE A 43 -2.58 8.72 3.98
CA ILE A 43 -1.67 8.64 5.14
C ILE A 43 -0.22 8.28 4.77
N SER A 44 -0.02 7.73 3.57
CA SER A 44 1.29 7.39 3.04
C SER A 44 2.05 8.61 2.53
N GLY A 45 1.35 9.64 2.03
CA GLY A 45 1.96 10.72 1.27
C GLY A 45 2.99 10.21 0.27
N GLN A 46 4.18 10.80 0.29
CA GLN A 46 5.33 10.39 -0.53
C GLN A 46 6.18 9.25 0.08
N GLY A 47 5.65 8.55 1.10
CA GLY A 47 6.32 7.47 1.80
C GLY A 47 6.02 6.09 1.23
N ASN A 48 6.88 5.13 1.56
CA ASN A 48 6.77 3.72 1.18
C ASN A 48 5.98 2.84 2.17
N GLY A 49 5.36 3.45 3.17
CA GLY A 49 4.51 2.80 4.17
C GLY A 49 3.02 3.05 3.93
N ARG A 50 2.17 2.03 4.11
CA ARG A 50 0.70 2.11 4.11
C ARG A 50 0.12 1.36 5.32
N HIS A 51 -0.95 1.88 5.91
CA HIS A 51 -1.62 1.24 7.07
C HIS A 51 -3.11 0.92 6.84
N PRO A 52 -3.46 0.07 5.84
CA PRO A 52 -4.85 -0.25 5.57
C PRO A 52 -5.46 -1.12 6.68
N GLY A 53 -6.75 -0.92 6.95
CA GLY A 53 -7.53 -1.90 7.71
C GLY A 53 -7.59 -3.25 6.98
N TYR A 54 -7.67 -4.36 7.72
CA TYR A 54 -7.68 -5.70 7.11
C TYR A 54 -8.81 -5.89 6.08
N SER A 55 -10.02 -5.43 6.40
CA SER A 55 -11.15 -5.48 5.48
C SER A 55 -10.93 -4.60 4.25
N GLN A 56 -10.34 -3.42 4.41
CA GLN A 56 -10.03 -2.52 3.30
C GLN A 56 -9.00 -3.13 2.34
N MET A 57 -7.96 -3.78 2.88
CA MET A 57 -6.94 -4.46 2.08
C MET A 57 -7.53 -5.68 1.35
N ALA A 58 -8.31 -6.51 2.04
CA ALA A 58 -8.97 -7.66 1.43
C ALA A 58 -9.95 -7.24 0.33
N ASN A 59 -10.73 -6.18 0.53
CA ASN A 59 -11.64 -5.65 -0.47
C ASN A 59 -10.88 -5.11 -1.68
N PHE A 60 -9.87 -4.26 -1.46
CA PHE A 60 -8.99 -3.78 -2.54
C PHE A 60 -8.45 -4.93 -3.39
N CYS A 61 -7.93 -5.98 -2.77
CA CYS A 61 -7.36 -7.11 -3.51
C CYS A 61 -8.42 -7.91 -4.28
N ARG A 62 -9.65 -8.03 -3.77
CA ARG A 62 -10.73 -8.72 -4.51
C ARG A 62 -11.19 -7.92 -5.72
N GLU A 63 -11.45 -6.63 -5.52
CA GLU A 63 -11.93 -5.74 -6.58
C GLU A 63 -10.90 -5.62 -7.72
N THR A 64 -9.61 -5.50 -7.38
CA THR A 64 -8.52 -5.37 -8.37
C THR A 64 -8.02 -6.70 -8.94
N GLY A 65 -8.53 -7.85 -8.45
CA GLY A 65 -8.05 -9.17 -8.87
C GLY A 65 -6.67 -9.57 -8.30
N LEU A 66 -6.15 -8.84 -7.32
CA LEU A 66 -4.86 -9.09 -6.67
C LEU A 66 -4.94 -10.04 -5.45
N TYR A 67 -6.11 -10.61 -5.14
CA TYR A 67 -6.30 -11.42 -3.92
C TYR A 67 -5.29 -12.55 -3.77
N ASN A 68 -5.02 -13.32 -4.83
CA ASN A 68 -4.05 -14.41 -4.75
C ASN A 68 -2.61 -13.89 -4.63
N LEU A 69 -2.26 -12.78 -5.28
CA LEU A 69 -0.92 -12.19 -5.14
C LEU A 69 -0.61 -11.86 -3.66
N PHE A 70 -1.59 -11.33 -2.93
CA PHE A 70 -1.40 -10.91 -1.55
C PHE A 70 -1.67 -12.03 -0.53
N TYR A 71 -2.70 -12.85 -0.73
CA TYR A 71 -3.25 -13.76 0.29
C TYR A 71 -3.21 -15.24 -0.06
N ASP A 72 -2.63 -15.63 -1.20
CA ASP A 72 -2.39 -17.05 -1.43
C ASP A 72 -1.56 -17.65 -0.27
N LYS A 73 -1.96 -18.81 0.23
CA LYS A 73 -1.37 -19.38 1.45
C LYS A 73 0.06 -19.86 1.24
N GLU A 74 0.39 -20.25 0.02
CA GLU A 74 1.70 -20.79 -0.33
C GLU A 74 2.60 -19.66 -0.84
N ASP A 75 2.09 -18.82 -1.75
CA ASP A 75 2.89 -17.86 -2.51
C ASP A 75 2.54 -16.38 -2.26
N GLY A 76 1.54 -16.07 -1.42
CA GLY A 76 1.08 -14.70 -1.20
C GLY A 76 2.12 -13.83 -0.51
N ILE A 77 2.24 -12.56 -0.93
CA ILE A 77 3.20 -11.61 -0.36
C ILE A 77 2.83 -11.09 1.04
N LEU A 78 1.59 -11.35 1.49
CA LEU A 78 1.10 -11.11 2.86
C LEU A 78 0.59 -12.39 3.55
N ARG A 79 1.04 -13.58 3.10
CA ARG A 79 0.56 -14.88 3.62
C ARG A 79 0.84 -15.11 5.11
N HIS A 80 1.83 -14.41 5.66
CA HIS A 80 2.17 -14.41 7.08
C HIS A 80 2.02 -12.99 7.63
N HIS A 81 1.65 -12.88 8.91
CA HIS A 81 1.60 -11.61 9.61
C HIS A 81 1.99 -11.82 11.08
N PRO A 82 3.09 -11.20 11.56
CA PRO A 82 4.04 -10.39 10.79
C PRO A 82 4.80 -11.21 9.73
N GLY A 83 5.29 -10.55 8.67
CA GLY A 83 5.96 -11.22 7.57
C GLY A 83 6.81 -10.29 6.71
N CYS A 84 7.77 -10.87 6.00
CA CYS A 84 8.61 -10.18 5.02
C CYS A 84 8.89 -11.12 3.86
N VAL A 85 8.66 -10.64 2.63
CA VAL A 85 8.74 -11.44 1.41
C VAL A 85 9.61 -10.71 0.39
N PRO A 86 10.57 -11.40 -0.26
CA PRO A 86 11.31 -10.84 -1.38
C PRO A 86 10.37 -10.36 -2.49
N LEU A 87 10.63 -9.16 -3.01
CA LEU A 87 9.93 -8.65 -4.18
C LEU A 87 10.59 -9.15 -5.45
N GLU A 88 9.75 -9.56 -6.40
CA GLU A 88 10.17 -10.08 -7.69
C GLU A 88 9.45 -9.33 -8.81
N LYS A 89 10.02 -9.38 -10.03
CA LYS A 89 9.41 -8.79 -11.22
C LYS A 89 8.00 -9.32 -11.52
N ARG A 90 7.68 -10.55 -11.11
CA ARG A 90 6.33 -11.12 -11.26
C ARG A 90 5.29 -10.40 -10.41
N HIS A 91 5.67 -9.91 -9.23
CA HIS A 91 4.76 -9.17 -8.34
C HIS A 91 4.40 -7.82 -8.98
N LEU A 92 5.41 -7.07 -9.45
CA LEU A 92 5.19 -5.83 -10.18
C LEU A 92 4.33 -6.06 -11.42
N LYS A 93 4.62 -7.10 -12.22
CA LYS A 93 3.83 -7.42 -13.41
C LYS A 93 2.35 -7.64 -13.07
N ALA A 94 2.04 -8.37 -11.99
CA ALA A 94 0.67 -8.59 -11.55
C ALA A 94 -0.05 -7.29 -11.17
N VAL A 95 0.62 -6.39 -10.45
CA VAL A 95 0.06 -5.07 -10.11
C VAL A 95 -0.16 -4.21 -11.35
N VAL A 96 0.80 -4.16 -12.28
CA VAL A 96 0.66 -3.42 -13.54
C VAL A 96 -0.52 -3.96 -14.36
N THR A 97 -0.64 -5.28 -14.51
CA THR A 97 -1.78 -5.90 -15.21
C THR A 97 -3.11 -5.60 -14.55
N ALA A 98 -3.19 -5.62 -13.21
CA ALA A 98 -4.40 -5.23 -12.48
C ALA A 98 -4.75 -3.76 -12.70
N LYS A 99 -3.75 -2.87 -12.72
CA LYS A 99 -3.93 -1.44 -13.00
C LYS A 99 -4.43 -1.20 -14.41
N GLU A 100 -3.80 -1.79 -15.42
CA GLU A 100 -4.22 -1.67 -16.82
C GLU A 100 -5.65 -2.18 -17.02
N LYS A 101 -6.00 -3.31 -16.38
CA LYS A 101 -7.37 -3.82 -16.37
C LYS A 101 -8.34 -2.82 -15.72
N TRP A 102 -7.98 -2.24 -14.58
CA TRP A 102 -8.80 -1.23 -13.91
C TRP A 102 -9.05 -0.01 -14.80
N GLU A 103 -8.04 0.46 -15.53
CA GLU A 103 -8.17 1.58 -16.48
C GLU A 103 -9.13 1.26 -17.64
N LEU A 104 -9.18 0.00 -18.08
CA LEU A 104 -10.10 -0.45 -19.12
C LEU A 104 -11.54 -0.57 -18.61
N ASP A 105 -11.71 -1.13 -17.41
CA ASP A 105 -13.02 -1.37 -16.80
C ASP A 105 -13.66 -0.05 -16.29
N TYR A 106 -12.83 0.92 -15.89
CA TYR A 106 -13.23 2.22 -15.35
C TYR A 106 -12.51 3.37 -16.08
N PRO A 107 -12.95 3.78 -17.28
CA PRO A 107 -12.26 4.78 -18.09
C PRO A 107 -12.08 6.15 -17.42
N GLU A 108 -12.90 6.47 -16.42
CA GLU A 108 -12.84 7.73 -15.68
C GLU A 108 -11.96 7.70 -14.41
N CYS A 109 -11.32 6.57 -14.09
CA CYS A 109 -10.54 6.42 -12.86
C CYS A 109 -9.41 7.46 -12.72
N LYS A 110 -8.77 7.83 -13.84
CA LYS A 110 -7.67 8.81 -13.87
C LYS A 110 -8.12 10.21 -13.44
N GLN A 111 -9.34 10.59 -13.75
CA GLN A 111 -9.92 11.90 -13.37
C GLN A 111 -10.40 11.91 -11.92
N LYS A 112 -10.50 10.75 -11.28
CA LYS A 112 -11.00 10.56 -9.90
C LYS A 112 -9.87 10.36 -8.87
N ILE A 113 -8.62 10.67 -9.21
CA ILE A 113 -7.50 10.61 -8.26
C ILE A 113 -7.48 11.87 -7.38
N PRO A 114 -7.31 11.77 -6.05
CA PRO A 114 -7.39 12.91 -5.14
C PRO A 114 -6.11 13.77 -5.03
N TYR A 115 -5.35 14.01 -6.11
CA TYR A 115 -4.06 14.73 -6.05
C TYR A 115 -4.10 16.09 -5.32
N GLU A 116 -5.18 16.84 -5.49
CA GLU A 116 -5.33 18.20 -4.92
C GLU A 116 -6.29 18.24 -3.72
N TYR A 117 -6.69 17.08 -3.19
CA TYR A 117 -7.66 17.03 -2.12
C TYR A 117 -7.04 17.53 -0.80
N THR A 118 -7.64 18.57 -0.22
CA THR A 118 -7.20 19.19 1.03
C THR A 118 -8.12 18.82 2.19
N GLU A 119 -7.59 18.81 3.42
CA GLU A 119 -8.41 18.65 4.63
C GLU A 119 -9.48 19.75 4.67
N PRO A 120 -10.80 19.43 4.71
CA PRO A 120 -11.80 20.46 4.88
C PRO A 120 -11.66 21.09 6.27
N GLU A 121 -11.93 22.40 6.38
CA GLU A 121 -11.63 23.18 7.60
C GLU A 121 -12.25 22.60 8.89
N ASN A 122 -13.43 21.98 8.79
CA ASN A 122 -14.14 21.39 9.91
C ASN A 122 -13.90 19.87 10.08
N TYR A 123 -12.95 19.26 9.35
CA TYR A 123 -12.78 17.79 9.36
C TYR A 123 -12.54 17.22 10.76
N LYS A 124 -11.77 17.95 11.57
CA LYS A 124 -11.44 17.55 12.94
C LYS A 124 -12.67 17.51 13.84
N ASP A 125 -13.66 18.32 13.54
CA ASP A 125 -14.93 18.40 14.26
C ASP A 125 -15.98 17.40 13.73
N MET A 126 -15.77 16.86 12.52
CA MET A 126 -16.64 15.82 11.95
C MET A 126 -16.52 14.52 12.73
N SER A 127 -17.67 13.90 13.02
CA SER A 127 -17.76 12.52 13.47
C SER A 127 -17.23 11.54 12.40
N TRP A 128 -16.95 10.31 12.80
CA TRP A 128 -16.46 9.27 11.88
C TRP A 128 -17.41 9.03 10.70
N ASN A 129 -18.73 9.02 10.94
CA ASN A 129 -19.74 8.84 9.88
C ASN A 129 -19.80 10.03 8.90
N GLU A 130 -19.62 11.25 9.40
CA GLU A 130 -19.59 12.45 8.55
C GLU A 130 -18.35 12.45 7.65
N ARG A 131 -17.20 12.04 8.19
CA ARG A 131 -15.96 11.88 7.40
C ARG A 131 -16.13 10.83 6.30
N GLU A 132 -16.65 9.65 6.64
CA GLU A 132 -16.89 8.58 5.67
C GLU A 132 -17.88 9.02 4.58
N THR A 133 -18.93 9.76 4.96
CA THR A 133 -19.91 10.31 4.01
C THR A 133 -19.27 11.33 3.09
N TYR A 134 -18.45 12.25 3.63
CA TYR A 134 -17.77 13.28 2.88
C TYR A 134 -16.79 12.67 1.86
N GLU A 135 -15.96 11.72 2.28
CA GLU A 135 -15.03 11.01 1.38
C GLU A 135 -15.78 10.27 0.26
N LYS A 136 -16.91 9.62 0.56
CA LYS A 136 -17.77 8.98 -0.45
C LYS A 136 -18.36 9.98 -1.45
N GLN A 137 -18.73 11.18 -0.99
CA GLN A 137 -19.30 12.22 -1.85
C GLN A 137 -18.31 12.81 -2.86
N GLN A 138 -17.00 12.78 -2.56
CA GLN A 138 -15.98 13.25 -3.50
C GLN A 138 -15.86 12.35 -4.73
N GLY A 139 -16.31 11.09 -4.64
CA GLY A 139 -16.29 10.16 -5.77
C GLY A 139 -14.88 9.74 -6.22
N PHE A 140 -13.89 9.83 -5.32
CA PHE A 140 -12.52 9.44 -5.62
C PHE A 140 -12.35 7.93 -5.83
N ASP A 141 -11.45 7.57 -6.74
CA ASP A 141 -11.07 6.19 -7.00
C ASP A 141 -9.83 5.79 -6.19
N TRP A 142 -10.07 5.50 -4.91
CA TRP A 142 -9.02 5.05 -3.98
C TRP A 142 -8.43 3.68 -4.34
N PHE A 143 -9.11 2.85 -5.12
CA PHE A 143 -8.55 1.59 -5.59
C PHE A 143 -7.51 1.84 -6.67
N TYR A 144 -7.81 2.72 -7.63
CA TYR A 144 -6.84 3.11 -8.64
C TYR A 144 -5.63 3.84 -8.04
N ALA A 145 -5.85 4.76 -7.08
CA ALA A 145 -4.77 5.42 -6.36
C ALA A 145 -3.81 4.41 -5.67
N ARG A 146 -4.36 3.38 -5.02
CA ARG A 146 -3.54 2.32 -4.39
C ARG A 146 -2.77 1.49 -5.42
N LEU A 147 -3.36 1.19 -6.58
CA LEU A 147 -2.66 0.48 -7.66
C LEU A 147 -1.44 1.28 -8.15
N ILE A 148 -1.58 2.59 -8.35
CA ILE A 148 -0.49 3.49 -8.73
C ILE A 148 0.61 3.48 -7.65
N TRP A 149 0.24 3.54 -6.37
CA TRP A 149 1.21 3.51 -5.27
C TRP A 149 1.99 2.19 -5.23
N TYR A 150 1.32 1.04 -5.35
CA TYR A 150 1.97 -0.27 -5.35
C TYR A 150 2.91 -0.43 -6.55
N GLU A 151 2.46 -0.04 -7.74
CA GLU A 151 3.30 -0.07 -8.94
C GLU A 151 4.56 0.78 -8.76
N PHE A 152 4.40 2.02 -8.29
CA PHE A 152 5.52 2.94 -8.08
C PHE A 152 6.56 2.34 -7.13
N TRP A 153 6.15 1.95 -5.92
CA TRP A 153 7.09 1.47 -4.91
C TRP A 153 7.69 0.11 -5.23
N MET A 154 6.93 -0.81 -5.82
CA MET A 154 7.48 -2.09 -6.28
C MET A 154 8.51 -1.87 -7.39
N LYS A 155 8.22 -1.01 -8.36
CA LYS A 155 9.16 -0.69 -9.45
C LYS A 155 10.43 -0.05 -8.89
N TYR A 156 10.27 0.99 -8.08
CA TYR A 156 11.37 1.70 -7.45
C TYR A 156 12.28 0.76 -6.64
N ALA A 157 11.70 -0.10 -5.80
CA ALA A 157 12.47 -1.05 -5.00
C ALA A 157 13.23 -2.05 -5.88
N LEU A 158 12.58 -2.61 -6.91
CA LEU A 158 13.19 -3.57 -7.84
C LEU A 158 14.32 -2.97 -8.68
N GLU A 159 14.28 -1.67 -8.97
CA GLU A 159 15.30 -0.96 -9.74
C GLU A 159 16.46 -0.48 -8.86
N LYS A 160 16.18 -0.06 -7.63
CA LYS A 160 17.15 0.57 -6.74
C LYS A 160 17.90 -0.41 -5.84
N TYR A 161 17.25 -1.49 -5.39
CA TYR A 161 17.79 -2.36 -4.34
C TYR A 161 18.17 -3.75 -4.85
N GLU A 162 19.28 -4.27 -4.32
CA GLU A 162 19.72 -5.65 -4.57
C GLU A 162 18.79 -6.68 -3.91
N MET A 163 18.27 -6.34 -2.72
CA MET A 163 17.34 -7.18 -1.95
C MET A 163 16.06 -6.38 -1.62
N PRO A 164 15.18 -6.15 -2.60
CA PRO A 164 13.91 -5.48 -2.38
C PRO A 164 12.93 -6.43 -1.69
N VAL A 165 12.20 -5.92 -0.70
CA VAL A 165 11.22 -6.69 0.08
C VAL A 165 9.93 -5.90 0.27
N ILE A 166 8.86 -6.64 0.54
CA ILE A 166 7.63 -6.12 1.13
C ILE A 166 7.47 -6.75 2.51
N SER A 167 7.24 -5.91 3.53
CA SER A 167 6.99 -6.37 4.89
C SER A 167 5.62 -5.93 5.37
N ASN A 168 5.01 -6.75 6.23
CA ASN A 168 3.78 -6.43 6.94
C ASN A 168 3.96 -6.69 8.44
N THR A 169 3.91 -5.62 9.23
CA THR A 169 4.01 -5.64 10.69
C THR A 169 2.71 -5.21 11.36
#